data_AF-A0A2G5VA49-F1
#
_entry.id   AF-A0A2G5VA49-F1
#
_cell.length_a   1.000
_cell.length_b   1.000
_cell.length_c   1.000
_cell.angle_alpha   90.00
_cell.angle_beta   90.00
_cell.angle_gamma   90.00
#
_symmetry.space_group_name_H-M   'P 1'
#
loop_
_entity.id
_entity.type
_entity.pdbx_description
1 polymer ?
#
loop_
_entity_poly.entity_id
_entity_poly.type
_entity_poly.pdbx_seq_one_letter_code
_entity_poly.pdbx_strand_id
1 'polypeptide(L)'
;MENTNPKNDEHLGMHLYANMTENQEIYADFTMKIFSKNKEQIHSKFVNNVFKSDGDCWDNWGFLKFIGRKILESDYLDDGKLEVEVHVKIIKMVGFPEEILGFPRKEMRSFGEEMQPFSDVVLKVKERKFFVLKLYLSSHSPYFAILFLGKFQDSEKSEIELYDIDPQHFQYYLEVLYGENGIDDDTVEGILSVADMYDTPLTVKKCEEFLVKKSKMELKNKLDLAGNYRLEELKKLCLDEIKSKEDIRSVIPEDPRKMDHEVLAELLMKAIGFN
;
A
#
# COMPACT_ATOMS: atom_id res chain seq x y z
N MET A 1 -5.20 0.52 -67.23
CA MET A 1 -4.11 0.43 -66.24
C MET A 1 -4.70 0.80 -64.90
N GLU A 2 -4.86 -0.21 -64.06
CA GLU A 2 -5.27 -0.08 -62.67
C GLU A 2 -4.25 0.76 -61.90
N ASN A 3 -4.73 1.67 -61.07
CA ASN A 3 -3.99 2.05 -59.88
C ASN A 3 -4.99 2.01 -58.72
N THR A 4 -5.09 0.82 -58.14
CA THR A 4 -5.92 0.52 -56.98
C THR A 4 -5.44 1.33 -55.79
N ASN A 5 -6.21 2.34 -55.43
CA ASN A 5 -6.15 2.97 -54.13
C ASN A 5 -6.49 1.89 -53.08
N PRO A 6 -5.57 1.47 -52.19
CA PRO A 6 -5.90 0.47 -51.19
C PRO A 6 -6.97 1.07 -50.28
N LYS A 7 -8.16 0.45 -50.28
CA LYS A 7 -9.27 0.78 -49.39
C LYS A 7 -8.72 0.97 -47.97
N ASN A 8 -8.98 2.11 -47.36
CA ASN A 8 -8.71 2.37 -45.94
C ASN A 8 -9.32 1.24 -45.11
N ASP A 9 -8.49 0.31 -44.68
CA ASP A 9 -8.90 -0.78 -43.81
C ASP A 9 -8.93 -0.20 -42.40
N GLU A 10 -10.10 0.30 -41.99
CA GLU A 10 -10.29 0.96 -40.70
C GLU A 10 -10.16 -0.07 -39.57
N HIS A 11 -9.34 0.25 -38.56
CA HIS A 11 -9.08 -0.61 -37.41
C HIS A 11 -9.29 0.18 -36.12
N LEU A 12 -9.68 -0.52 -35.05
CA LEU A 12 -9.54 -0.01 -33.70
C LEU A 12 -8.11 -0.27 -33.23
N GLY A 13 -7.45 0.76 -32.74
CA GLY A 13 -6.17 0.67 -32.03
C GLY A 13 -6.39 0.67 -30.51
N MET A 14 -5.55 -0.04 -29.76
CA MET A 14 -5.59 -0.06 -28.30
C MET A 14 -4.19 0.11 -27.72
N HIS A 15 -4.01 1.09 -26.84
CA HIS A 15 -2.72 1.46 -26.25
C HIS A 15 -2.85 1.68 -24.75
N LEU A 16 -1.82 1.25 -24.01
CA LEU A 16 -1.57 1.64 -22.64
C LEU A 16 -0.65 2.84 -22.61
N TYR A 17 -0.92 3.76 -21.69
CA TYR A 17 -0.11 4.92 -21.44
C TYR A 17 0.51 4.80 -20.06
N ALA A 18 1.81 5.04 -19.97
CA ALA A 18 2.52 5.13 -18.71
C ALA A 18 3.01 6.57 -18.53
N ASN A 19 2.58 7.22 -17.46
CA ASN A 19 3.09 8.53 -17.06
C ASN A 19 4.37 8.33 -16.24
N MET A 20 5.46 8.94 -16.68
CA MET A 20 6.81 8.69 -16.16
C MET A 20 7.64 9.97 -16.24
N THR A 21 8.60 10.13 -15.35
CA THR A 21 9.61 11.20 -15.44
C THR A 21 10.87 10.72 -16.16
N GLU A 22 11.76 11.65 -16.50
CA GLU A 22 13.02 11.35 -17.18
C GLU A 22 13.84 10.27 -16.44
N ASN A 23 14.45 9.36 -17.20
CA ASN A 23 15.23 8.20 -16.72
C ASN A 23 14.45 7.09 -15.99
N GLN A 24 13.13 7.08 -16.09
CA GLN A 24 12.30 5.96 -15.59
C GLN A 24 12.03 4.92 -16.67
N GLU A 25 12.03 3.65 -16.26
CA GLU A 25 11.63 2.52 -17.11
C GLU A 25 10.67 1.59 -16.40
N ILE A 26 9.58 1.17 -17.08
CA ILE A 26 8.63 0.17 -16.57
C ILE A 26 8.62 -1.01 -17.52
N TYR A 27 9.09 -2.16 -17.04
CA TYR A 27 9.02 -3.42 -17.74
C TYR A 27 7.68 -4.08 -17.39
N ALA A 28 6.85 -4.33 -18.40
CA ALA A 28 5.53 -4.91 -18.18
C ALA A 28 5.15 -5.93 -19.24
N ASP A 29 4.46 -6.98 -18.78
CA ASP A 29 3.65 -7.85 -19.61
C ASP A 29 2.22 -7.32 -19.58
N PHE A 30 1.57 -7.19 -20.72
CA PHE A 30 0.14 -6.88 -20.73
C PHE A 30 -0.65 -7.62 -21.79
N THR A 31 -1.86 -8.00 -21.39
CA THR A 31 -2.87 -8.66 -22.22
C THR A 31 -4.07 -7.75 -22.36
N MET A 32 -4.42 -7.42 -23.59
CA MET A 32 -5.62 -6.66 -23.93
C MET A 32 -6.67 -7.60 -24.51
N LYS A 33 -7.88 -7.58 -23.97
CA LYS A 33 -9.01 -8.39 -24.41
C LYS A 33 -10.23 -7.53 -24.70
N ILE A 34 -10.99 -7.94 -25.70
CA ILE A 34 -12.37 -7.48 -25.91
C ILE A 34 -13.30 -8.68 -25.93
N PHE A 35 -14.55 -8.45 -25.53
CA PHE A 35 -15.56 -9.49 -25.39
C PHE A 35 -16.77 -9.17 -26.25
N SER A 36 -17.37 -10.20 -26.83
CA SER A 36 -18.69 -10.10 -27.43
C SER A 36 -19.79 -9.98 -26.37
N LYS A 37 -21.01 -9.73 -26.81
CA LYS A 37 -22.21 -9.90 -25.99
C LYS A 37 -22.17 -11.25 -25.27
N ASN A 38 -22.44 -11.23 -23.96
CA ASN A 38 -22.39 -12.39 -23.05
C ASN A 38 -21.03 -13.11 -22.93
N LYS A 39 -19.92 -12.51 -23.42
CA LYS A 39 -18.56 -13.08 -23.38
C LYS A 39 -18.38 -14.42 -24.10
N GLU A 40 -19.21 -14.69 -25.11
CA GLU A 40 -19.14 -15.91 -25.93
C GLU A 40 -17.88 -15.95 -26.83
N GLN A 41 -17.42 -14.79 -27.29
CA GLN A 41 -16.19 -14.62 -28.05
C GLN A 41 -15.24 -13.68 -27.34
N ILE A 42 -13.95 -13.99 -27.45
CA ILE A 42 -12.85 -13.22 -26.85
C ILE A 42 -11.79 -13.00 -27.92
N HIS A 43 -11.49 -11.74 -28.20
CA HIS A 43 -10.31 -11.38 -28.99
C HIS A 43 -9.26 -10.81 -28.07
N SER A 44 -8.08 -11.43 -28.06
CA SER A 44 -7.00 -11.08 -27.13
C SER A 44 -5.67 -10.92 -27.84
N LYS A 45 -4.88 -9.94 -27.41
CA LYS A 45 -3.46 -9.82 -27.78
C LYS A 45 -2.60 -9.62 -26.55
N PHE A 46 -1.40 -10.19 -26.59
CA PHE A 46 -0.39 -10.12 -25.54
C PHE A 46 0.86 -9.42 -26.08
N VAL A 47 1.51 -8.63 -25.23
CA VAL A 47 2.81 -8.04 -25.52
C VAL A 47 3.62 -7.90 -24.23
N ASN A 48 4.93 -8.13 -24.37
CA ASN A 48 5.95 -7.76 -23.38
C ASN A 48 6.64 -6.49 -23.90
N ASN A 49 6.73 -5.46 -23.08
CA ASN A 49 7.46 -4.26 -23.48
C ASN A 49 8.02 -3.46 -22.29
N VAL A 50 8.83 -2.46 -22.63
CA VAL A 50 9.39 -1.50 -21.69
C VAL A 50 8.89 -0.12 -22.06
N PHE A 51 8.18 0.51 -21.12
CA PHE A 51 7.83 1.92 -21.22
C PHE A 51 9.06 2.75 -20.82
N LYS A 52 9.47 3.70 -21.66
CA LYS A 52 10.62 4.59 -21.40
C LYS A 52 10.28 6.05 -21.71
N SER A 53 10.65 6.96 -20.80
CA SER A 53 10.54 8.41 -21.05
C SER A 53 11.82 8.90 -21.75
N ASP A 54 11.72 9.20 -23.04
CA ASP A 54 12.80 9.81 -23.85
C ASP A 54 12.70 11.36 -23.86
N GLY A 55 12.28 11.96 -22.74
CA GLY A 55 12.14 13.42 -22.57
C GLY A 55 10.70 13.95 -22.59
N ASP A 56 9.73 13.12 -22.99
CA ASP A 56 8.31 13.37 -22.79
C ASP A 56 7.83 12.71 -21.48
N CYS A 57 6.90 13.32 -20.75
CA CYS A 57 6.43 12.82 -19.46
C CYS A 57 5.54 11.56 -19.55
N TRP A 58 5.51 10.86 -20.69
CA TRP A 58 4.76 9.64 -20.86
C TRP A 58 5.26 8.83 -22.06
N ASP A 59 5.03 7.53 -22.02
CA ASP A 59 5.23 6.60 -23.14
C ASP A 59 3.94 5.80 -23.38
N ASN A 60 3.75 5.29 -24.59
CA ASN A 60 2.61 4.42 -24.89
C ASN A 60 3.02 3.17 -25.69
N TRP A 61 2.36 2.06 -25.36
CA TRP A 61 2.52 0.82 -26.08
C TRP A 61 1.19 0.12 -26.29
N GLY A 62 1.03 -0.48 -27.47
CA GLY A 62 -0.23 -1.07 -27.87
C GLY A 62 -0.23 -1.63 -29.28
N PHE A 63 -1.42 -1.86 -29.79
CA PHE A 63 -1.65 -2.37 -31.13
C PHE A 63 -2.41 -1.34 -31.94
N LEU A 64 -1.73 -0.71 -32.92
CA LEU A 64 -2.35 0.22 -33.88
C LEU A 64 -3.49 -0.45 -34.67
N LYS A 65 -3.35 -1.75 -34.93
CA LYS A 65 -4.36 -2.59 -35.58
C LYS A 65 -4.76 -3.72 -34.63
N PHE A 66 -5.52 -3.38 -33.58
CA PHE A 66 -5.99 -4.36 -32.61
C PHE A 66 -7.05 -5.27 -33.23
N ILE A 67 -8.09 -4.70 -33.83
CA ILE A 67 -9.17 -5.41 -34.55
C ILE A 67 -9.69 -4.56 -35.71
N GLY A 68 -10.08 -5.21 -36.82
CA GLY A 68 -10.70 -4.53 -37.96
C GLY A 68 -12.12 -4.05 -37.63
N ARG A 69 -12.48 -2.85 -38.09
CA ARG A 69 -13.75 -2.19 -37.76
C ARG A 69 -14.98 -3.04 -38.05
N LYS A 70 -15.00 -3.75 -39.18
CA LYS A 70 -16.14 -4.60 -39.58
C LYS A 70 -16.41 -5.72 -38.58
N ILE A 71 -15.35 -6.39 -38.11
CA ILE A 71 -15.45 -7.51 -37.16
C ILE A 71 -15.82 -6.97 -35.77
N LEU A 72 -15.24 -5.83 -35.38
CA LEU A 72 -15.61 -5.15 -34.14
C LEU A 72 -17.11 -4.84 -34.10
N GLU A 73 -17.63 -4.19 -35.16
CA GLU A 73 -19.03 -3.76 -35.24
C GLU A 73 -20.02 -4.93 -35.32
N SER A 74 -19.64 -6.05 -35.96
CA SER A 74 -20.53 -7.21 -36.10
C SER A 74 -20.53 -8.13 -34.89
N ASP A 75 -19.35 -8.41 -34.32
CA ASP A 75 -19.18 -9.54 -33.40
C ASP A 75 -18.94 -9.10 -31.95
N TYR A 76 -18.44 -7.88 -31.73
CA TYR A 76 -17.98 -7.42 -30.41
C TYR A 76 -18.77 -6.23 -29.84
N LEU A 77 -19.44 -5.42 -30.66
CA LEU A 77 -20.31 -4.36 -30.15
C LEU A 77 -21.66 -4.89 -29.71
N ASP A 78 -22.05 -4.58 -28.47
CA ASP A 78 -23.39 -4.83 -27.95
C ASP A 78 -24.12 -3.49 -27.76
N ASP A 79 -25.05 -3.17 -28.67
CA ASP A 79 -25.80 -1.90 -28.67
C ASP A 79 -24.87 -0.67 -28.59
N GLY A 80 -23.80 -0.70 -29.39
CA GLY A 80 -22.78 0.35 -29.44
C GLY A 80 -21.79 0.36 -28.26
N LYS A 81 -21.87 -0.60 -27.32
CA LYS A 81 -20.94 -0.74 -26.20
C LYS A 81 -19.88 -1.78 -26.50
N LEU A 82 -18.65 -1.51 -26.08
CA LEU A 82 -17.51 -2.42 -26.17
C LEU A 82 -16.99 -2.70 -24.77
N GLU A 83 -16.90 -3.97 -24.38
CA GLU A 83 -16.25 -4.37 -23.14
C GLU A 83 -14.77 -4.66 -23.39
N VAL A 84 -13.91 -4.02 -22.61
CA VAL A 84 -12.45 -4.11 -22.69
C VAL A 84 -11.91 -4.54 -21.33
N GLU A 85 -11.00 -5.51 -21.32
CA GLU A 85 -10.24 -5.92 -20.13
C GLU A 85 -8.76 -5.87 -20.44
N VAL A 86 -7.99 -5.19 -19.59
CA VAL A 86 -6.53 -5.14 -19.71
C VAL A 86 -5.91 -5.69 -18.43
N HIS A 87 -5.13 -6.75 -18.59
CA HIS A 87 -4.34 -7.35 -17.52
C HIS A 87 -2.90 -6.89 -17.67
N VAL A 88 -2.36 -6.19 -16.68
CA VAL A 88 -0.97 -5.71 -16.66
C VAL A 88 -0.22 -6.38 -15.53
N LYS A 89 0.96 -6.92 -15.82
CA LYS A 89 1.91 -7.45 -14.85
C LYS A 89 3.21 -6.67 -14.96
N ILE A 90 3.50 -5.87 -13.95
CA ILE A 90 4.78 -5.17 -13.84
C ILE A 90 5.85 -6.19 -13.45
N ILE A 91 6.89 -6.27 -14.27
CA ILE A 91 8.04 -7.17 -14.09
C ILE A 91 9.13 -6.48 -13.28
N LYS A 92 9.42 -5.23 -13.63
CA LYS A 92 10.53 -4.44 -13.06
C LYS A 92 10.28 -2.96 -13.29
N MET A 93 10.68 -2.13 -12.35
CA MET A 93 10.71 -0.67 -12.50
C MET A 93 12.12 -0.16 -12.21
N VAL A 94 12.59 0.84 -12.97
CA VAL A 94 13.91 1.47 -12.85
C VAL A 94 13.75 2.97 -12.76
N GLY A 95 14.52 3.64 -11.90
CA GLY A 95 14.52 5.10 -11.78
C GLY A 95 13.35 5.68 -10.97
N PHE A 96 12.55 4.84 -10.31
CA PHE A 96 11.50 5.26 -9.39
C PHE A 96 12.06 5.30 -7.95
N PRO A 97 11.70 6.32 -7.15
CA PRO A 97 11.96 6.30 -5.70
C PRO A 97 11.38 5.05 -5.06
N GLU A 98 12.08 4.43 -4.10
CA GLU A 98 11.60 3.24 -3.38
C GLU A 98 10.22 3.48 -2.74
N GLU A 99 9.99 4.72 -2.27
CA GLU A 99 8.72 5.24 -1.71
C GLU A 99 7.52 5.08 -2.67
N ILE A 100 7.72 5.22 -3.99
CA ILE A 100 6.63 5.15 -4.99
C ILE A 100 6.30 3.70 -5.38
N LEU A 101 7.24 2.78 -5.18
CA LEU A 101 7.11 1.44 -5.71
C LEU A 101 6.33 0.48 -4.80
N GLY A 102 6.01 0.89 -3.57
CA GLY A 102 5.38 0.01 -2.58
C GLY A 102 6.20 -1.25 -2.31
N PHE A 103 7.47 -1.27 -2.69
CA PHE A 103 8.39 -2.33 -2.33
C PHE A 103 8.84 -2.10 -0.90
N PRO A 104 9.01 -3.17 -0.11
CA PRO A 104 9.57 -3.04 1.20
C PRO A 104 10.86 -2.23 1.17
N ARG A 105 10.95 -1.17 1.99
CA ARG A 105 12.24 -0.52 2.23
C ARG A 105 13.25 -1.58 2.65
N LYS A 106 14.52 -1.38 2.29
CA LYS A 106 15.60 -2.28 2.69
C LYS A 106 15.57 -2.51 4.20
N GLU A 107 15.64 -3.78 4.59
CA GLU A 107 15.68 -4.19 6.00
C GLU A 107 16.96 -3.67 6.65
N MET A 108 16.80 -3.05 7.81
CA MET A 108 17.90 -2.45 8.57
C MET A 108 18.55 -3.47 9.49
N ARG A 109 17.79 -4.48 9.92
CA ARG A 109 18.26 -5.53 10.82
C ARG A 109 17.67 -6.87 10.39
N SER A 110 18.51 -7.91 10.39
CA SER A 110 18.01 -9.26 10.14
C SER A 110 17.43 -9.90 11.39
N PHE A 111 16.36 -10.66 11.18
CA PHE A 111 15.76 -11.61 12.11
C PHE A 111 15.61 -13.00 11.48
N GLY A 112 16.35 -13.29 10.41
CA GLY A 112 16.29 -14.56 9.67
C GLY A 112 16.99 -15.72 10.38
N GLU A 113 17.08 -16.86 9.69
CA GLU A 113 17.66 -18.11 10.22
C GLU A 113 19.11 -17.97 10.70
N GLU A 114 19.88 -17.04 10.13
CA GLU A 114 21.23 -16.71 10.56
C GLU A 114 21.30 -16.19 12.00
N MET A 115 20.18 -15.68 12.54
CA MET A 115 20.08 -15.21 13.92
C MET A 115 19.75 -16.32 14.91
N GLN A 116 19.56 -17.57 14.45
CA GLN A 116 19.26 -18.72 15.31
C GLN A 116 20.19 -18.86 16.53
N PRO A 117 21.54 -18.73 16.41
CA PRO A 117 22.45 -18.84 17.56
C PRO A 117 22.26 -17.75 18.63
N PHE A 118 21.56 -16.66 18.30
CA PHE A 118 21.33 -15.50 19.16
C PHE A 118 19.86 -15.35 19.58
N SER A 119 19.05 -16.40 19.37
CA SER A 119 17.62 -16.41 19.64
C SER A 119 17.24 -17.55 20.58
N ASP A 120 16.17 -17.35 21.35
CA ASP A 120 15.59 -18.37 22.25
C ASP A 120 14.13 -18.72 21.87
N VAL A 121 13.60 -18.07 20.82
CA VAL A 121 12.29 -18.35 20.23
C VAL A 121 12.24 -17.96 18.75
N VAL A 122 11.41 -18.69 18.01
CA VAL A 122 11.04 -18.36 16.62
C VAL A 122 9.58 -17.91 16.59
N LEU A 123 9.32 -16.73 16.06
CA LEU A 123 7.99 -16.24 15.77
C LEU A 123 7.71 -16.41 14.28
N LYS A 124 6.65 -17.11 13.93
CA LYS A 124 6.24 -17.34 12.54
C LYS A 124 5.06 -16.43 12.21
N VAL A 125 5.22 -15.56 11.22
CA VAL A 125 4.16 -14.69 10.69
C VAL A 125 3.94 -15.08 9.23
N LYS A 126 2.77 -15.66 8.91
CA LYS A 126 2.54 -16.32 7.61
C LYS A 126 3.69 -17.28 7.28
N GLU A 127 4.33 -17.19 6.13
CA GLU A 127 5.45 -18.06 5.74
C GLU A 127 6.84 -17.60 6.22
N ARG A 128 6.93 -16.46 6.94
CA ARG A 128 8.21 -15.88 7.37
C ARG A 128 8.49 -16.17 8.84
N LYS A 129 9.75 -16.54 9.13
CA LYS A 129 10.25 -16.82 10.49
C LYS A 129 11.11 -15.67 11.01
N PHE A 130 10.93 -15.34 12.27
CA PHE A 130 11.65 -14.29 12.99
C PHE A 130 12.30 -14.87 14.24
N PHE A 131 13.63 -14.85 14.28
CA PHE A 131 14.46 -15.38 15.36
C PHE A 131 14.76 -14.25 16.35
N VAL A 132 14.19 -14.33 17.55
CA VAL A 132 14.14 -13.23 18.53
C VAL A 132 14.38 -13.70 19.96
N LEU A 133 14.37 -12.77 20.92
CA LEU A 133 14.61 -13.04 22.34
C LEU A 133 13.32 -12.86 23.16
N LYS A 134 12.87 -13.93 23.86
CA LYS A 134 11.67 -13.96 24.71
C LYS A 134 11.70 -12.85 25.74
N LEU A 135 12.79 -12.76 26.52
CA LEU A 135 12.91 -11.77 27.59
C LEU A 135 12.94 -10.33 27.06
N TYR A 136 13.57 -10.11 25.91
CA TYR A 136 13.64 -8.77 25.32
C TYR A 136 12.25 -8.28 24.90
N LEU A 137 11.52 -9.09 24.13
CA LEU A 137 10.14 -8.79 23.75
C LEU A 137 9.24 -8.63 24.97
N SER A 138 9.35 -9.53 25.95
CA SER A 138 8.59 -9.46 27.21
C SER A 138 8.84 -8.16 27.98
N SER A 139 10.08 -7.65 28.01
CA SER A 139 10.38 -6.40 28.69
C SER A 139 9.78 -5.16 28.04
N HIS A 140 9.41 -5.26 26.75
CA HIS A 140 8.82 -4.16 25.99
C HIS A 140 7.31 -4.31 25.74
N SER A 141 6.73 -5.48 26.03
CA SER A 141 5.35 -5.82 25.69
C SER A 141 4.72 -6.70 26.77
N PRO A 142 3.67 -6.23 27.46
CA PRO A 142 2.88 -7.06 28.37
C PRO A 142 2.28 -8.27 27.67
N TYR A 143 1.87 -8.13 26.40
CA TYR A 143 1.39 -9.25 25.58
C TYR A 143 2.46 -10.35 25.46
N PHE A 144 3.68 -10.02 25.05
CA PHE A 144 4.75 -11.01 24.92
C PHE A 144 5.21 -11.55 26.28
N ALA A 145 5.15 -10.75 27.35
CA ALA A 145 5.40 -11.24 28.70
C ALA A 145 4.40 -12.33 29.11
N ILE A 146 3.12 -12.16 28.81
CA ILE A 146 2.08 -13.17 29.06
C ILE A 146 2.30 -14.39 28.16
N LEU A 147 2.59 -14.19 26.88
CA LEU A 147 2.80 -15.26 25.91
C LEU A 147 3.99 -16.16 26.27
N PHE A 148 5.12 -15.56 26.67
CA PHE A 148 6.38 -16.29 26.90
C PHE A 148 6.61 -16.69 28.34
N LEU A 149 6.17 -15.89 29.31
CA LEU A 149 6.42 -16.12 30.74
C LEU A 149 5.17 -16.57 31.51
N GLY A 150 4.00 -16.55 30.85
CA GLY A 150 2.78 -17.13 31.39
C GLY A 150 2.87 -18.66 31.52
N LYS A 151 1.94 -19.25 32.27
CA LYS A 151 1.87 -20.71 32.47
C LYS A 151 0.92 -21.34 31.45
N PHE A 152 1.22 -21.18 30.16
CA PHE A 152 0.41 -21.69 29.05
C PHE A 152 1.23 -22.64 28.18
N GLN A 153 0.60 -23.49 27.37
CA GLN A 153 1.33 -24.42 26.50
C GLN A 153 2.28 -23.72 25.53
N ASP A 154 1.99 -22.47 25.15
CA ASP A 154 2.81 -21.71 24.22
C ASP A 154 4.14 -21.24 24.84
N SER A 155 4.24 -21.09 26.16
CA SER A 155 5.49 -20.66 26.81
C SER A 155 6.63 -21.68 26.64
N GLU A 156 6.29 -22.96 26.51
CA GLU A 156 7.23 -24.07 26.33
C GLU A 156 7.63 -24.30 24.87
N LYS A 157 6.96 -23.66 23.90
CA LYS A 157 7.27 -23.83 22.48
C LYS A 157 8.54 -23.06 22.09
N SER A 158 9.29 -23.66 21.16
CA SER A 158 10.44 -23.03 20.50
C SER A 158 10.03 -22.25 19.24
N GLU A 159 8.88 -22.57 18.65
CA GLU A 159 8.29 -21.87 17.51
C GLU A 159 6.82 -21.57 17.81
N ILE A 160 6.42 -20.30 17.63
CA ILE A 160 5.08 -19.80 17.92
C ILE A 160 4.56 -19.07 16.68
N GLU A 161 3.36 -19.43 16.22
CA GLU A 161 2.72 -18.80 15.07
C GLU A 161 1.87 -17.60 15.53
N LEU A 162 1.99 -16.51 14.79
CA LEU A 162 1.30 -15.25 15.00
C LEU A 162 0.38 -14.99 13.80
N TYR A 163 -0.87 -14.60 14.09
CA TYR A 163 -1.93 -14.42 13.09
C TYR A 163 -2.25 -12.93 12.89
N ASP A 164 -2.97 -12.63 11.82
CA ASP A 164 -3.54 -11.31 11.51
C ASP A 164 -2.53 -10.15 11.39
N ILE A 165 -1.28 -10.47 11.03
CA ILE A 165 -0.21 -9.48 10.83
C ILE A 165 0.44 -9.66 9.48
N ASP A 166 0.79 -8.53 8.85
CA ASP A 166 1.65 -8.57 7.69
C ASP A 166 3.12 -8.78 8.09
N PRO A 167 3.83 -9.77 7.51
CA PRO A 167 5.23 -10.03 7.85
C PRO A 167 6.14 -8.82 7.67
N GLN A 168 5.84 -7.93 6.72
CA GLN A 168 6.62 -6.72 6.49
C GLN A 168 6.41 -5.69 7.59
N HIS A 169 5.17 -5.49 8.03
CA HIS A 169 4.87 -4.62 9.17
C HIS A 169 5.53 -5.16 10.45
N PHE A 170 5.53 -6.48 10.64
CA PHE A 170 6.22 -7.11 11.77
C PHE A 170 7.74 -6.90 11.73
N GLN A 171 8.35 -7.00 10.54
CA GLN A 171 9.77 -6.68 10.34
C GLN A 171 10.07 -5.23 10.76
N TYR A 172 9.32 -4.24 10.26
CA TYR A 172 9.53 -2.82 10.61
C TYR A 172 9.32 -2.55 12.10
N TYR A 173 8.28 -3.16 12.68
CA TYR A 173 8.03 -3.09 14.11
C TYR A 173 9.22 -3.60 14.94
N LEU A 174 9.76 -4.78 14.59
CA LEU A 174 10.90 -5.34 15.30
C LEU A 174 12.15 -4.46 15.14
N GLU A 175 12.42 -3.93 13.95
CA GLU A 175 13.55 -3.02 13.74
C GLU A 175 13.48 -1.80 14.69
N VAL A 176 12.32 -1.16 14.80
CA VAL A 176 12.11 -0.01 15.69
C VAL A 176 12.18 -0.39 17.16
N LEU A 177 11.63 -1.55 17.52
CA LEU A 177 11.69 -2.08 18.87
C LEU A 177 13.14 -2.29 19.31
N TYR A 178 13.96 -2.85 18.42
CA TYR A 178 15.39 -3.10 18.62
C TYR A 178 16.29 -1.87 18.42
N GLY A 179 15.71 -0.69 18.17
CA GLY A 179 16.40 0.59 18.20
C GLY A 179 16.81 1.17 16.85
N GLU A 180 16.42 0.55 15.74
CA GLU A 180 16.65 1.11 14.41
C GLU A 180 15.75 2.33 14.15
N ASN A 181 16.24 3.29 13.36
CA ASN A 181 15.50 4.49 12.97
C ASN A 181 14.66 4.25 11.70
N GLY A 182 13.79 3.24 11.77
CA GLY A 182 13.06 2.73 10.63
C GLY A 182 11.64 3.26 10.44
N ILE A 183 11.31 4.42 11.04
CA ILE A 183 9.99 5.05 10.97
C ILE A 183 10.03 6.18 9.92
N ASP A 184 9.12 6.09 8.95
CA ASP A 184 8.84 7.09 7.92
C ASP A 184 7.32 7.12 7.62
N ASP A 185 6.89 7.97 6.68
CA ASP A 185 5.47 8.12 6.34
C ASP A 185 4.87 6.83 5.75
N ASP A 186 5.68 5.97 5.13
CA ASP A 186 5.19 4.73 4.50
C ASP A 186 5.09 3.56 5.49
N THR A 187 5.96 3.56 6.51
CA THR A 187 6.07 2.45 7.49
C THR A 187 5.31 2.69 8.78
N VAL A 188 5.05 3.95 9.16
CA VAL A 188 4.53 4.31 10.49
C VAL A 188 3.19 3.67 10.81
N GLU A 189 2.26 3.60 9.86
CA GLU A 189 0.95 2.97 10.07
C GLU A 189 1.09 1.46 10.31
N GLY A 190 1.92 0.78 9.51
CA GLY A 190 2.21 -0.64 9.71
C GLY A 190 2.84 -0.92 11.06
N ILE A 191 3.79 -0.09 11.49
CA ILE A 191 4.43 -0.21 12.81
C ILE A 191 3.42 0.02 13.94
N LEU A 192 2.58 1.06 13.83
CA LEU A 192 1.53 1.37 14.81
C LEU A 192 0.53 0.21 14.94
N SER A 193 0.12 -0.39 13.82
CA SER A 193 -0.82 -1.52 13.82
C SER A 193 -0.32 -2.71 14.65
N VAL A 194 0.95 -3.05 14.51
CA VAL A 194 1.58 -4.15 15.27
C VAL A 194 1.84 -3.72 16.72
N ALA A 195 2.26 -2.47 16.92
CA ALA A 195 2.62 -1.95 18.23
C ALA A 195 1.40 -1.84 19.17
N ASP A 196 0.23 -1.45 18.66
CA ASP A 196 -1.04 -1.44 19.39
C ASP A 196 -1.53 -2.88 19.66
N MET A 197 -1.47 -3.77 18.67
CA MET A 197 -1.87 -5.18 18.83
C MET A 197 -1.06 -5.90 19.91
N TYR A 198 0.24 -5.63 20.00
CA TYR A 198 1.14 -6.25 20.97
C TYR A 198 1.47 -5.38 22.16
N ASP A 199 0.72 -4.30 22.39
CA ASP A 199 0.86 -3.42 23.55
C ASP A 199 2.32 -3.03 23.81
N THR A 200 2.87 -2.22 22.91
CA THR A 200 4.24 -1.69 23.04
C THR A 200 4.27 -0.16 23.10
N PRO A 201 3.96 0.43 24.27
CA PRO A 201 3.77 1.87 24.42
C PRO A 201 4.99 2.71 24.00
N LEU A 202 6.20 2.18 24.18
CA LEU A 202 7.42 2.88 23.76
C LEU A 202 7.54 2.98 22.23
N THR A 203 7.12 1.94 21.51
CA THR A 203 7.11 1.95 20.04
C THR A 203 6.03 2.89 19.54
N VAL A 204 4.82 2.83 20.11
CA VAL A 204 3.72 3.77 19.82
C VAL A 204 4.17 5.22 20.01
N LYS A 205 4.83 5.51 21.14
CA LYS A 205 5.36 6.85 21.42
C LYS A 205 6.40 7.32 20.39
N LYS A 206 7.32 6.43 19.95
CA LYS A 206 8.29 6.79 18.89
C LYS A 206 7.60 7.12 17.57
N CYS A 207 6.55 6.38 17.20
CA CYS A 207 5.74 6.65 16.02
C CYS A 207 5.01 7.99 16.14
N GLU A 208 4.39 8.27 17.29
CA GLU A 208 3.74 9.56 17.56
C GLU A 208 4.73 10.73 17.45
N GLU A 209 5.91 10.61 18.06
CA GLU A 209 6.95 11.64 17.98
C GLU A 209 7.40 11.90 16.53
N PHE A 210 7.47 10.86 15.69
CA PHE A 210 7.75 11.01 14.26
C PHE A 210 6.61 11.77 13.55
N LEU A 211 5.36 11.38 13.78
CA LEU A 211 4.19 12.00 13.16
C LEU A 211 4.06 13.50 13.49
N VAL A 212 4.38 13.86 14.75
CA VAL A 212 4.38 15.23 15.24
C VAL A 212 5.53 16.05 14.63
N LYS A 213 6.76 15.50 14.60
CA LYS A 213 7.97 16.31 14.36
C LYS A 213 8.51 16.24 12.93
N LYS A 214 8.24 15.18 12.19
CA LYS A 214 8.96 14.86 10.93
C LYS A 214 8.05 14.49 9.77
N SER A 215 6.90 13.88 10.05
CA SER A 215 5.98 13.40 9.02
C SER A 215 5.46 14.53 8.12
N LYS A 216 5.39 14.25 6.82
CA LYS A 216 4.82 15.13 5.79
C LYS A 216 3.40 14.72 5.39
N MET A 217 2.81 13.76 6.11
CA MET A 217 1.43 13.34 5.88
C MET A 217 0.46 14.51 5.96
N GLU A 218 -0.60 14.43 5.15
CA GLU A 218 -1.71 15.37 5.23
C GLU A 218 -2.38 15.33 6.61
N LEU A 219 -2.93 16.47 7.02
CA LEU A 219 -3.59 16.65 8.32
C LEU A 219 -4.68 15.59 8.57
N LYS A 220 -5.44 15.26 7.52
CA LYS A 220 -6.47 14.21 7.55
C LYS A 220 -5.90 12.86 7.99
N ASN A 221 -4.86 12.39 7.31
CA ASN A 221 -4.25 11.08 7.59
C ASN A 221 -3.62 11.06 8.99
N LYS A 222 -2.97 12.15 9.42
CA LYS A 222 -2.45 12.27 10.79
C LYS A 222 -3.57 12.18 11.84
N LEU A 223 -4.69 12.84 11.59
CA LEU A 223 -5.85 12.83 12.50
C LEU A 223 -6.52 11.44 12.56
N ASP A 224 -6.63 10.76 11.42
CA ASP A 224 -7.13 9.37 11.35
C ASP A 224 -6.23 8.42 12.15
N LEU A 225 -4.90 8.50 11.98
CA LEU A 225 -3.95 7.72 12.78
C LEU A 225 -4.04 8.07 14.27
N ALA A 226 -4.23 9.34 14.61
CA ALA A 226 -4.33 9.79 15.99
C ALA A 226 -5.53 9.18 16.71
N GLY A 227 -6.68 9.13 16.04
CA GLY A 227 -7.88 8.47 16.58
C GLY A 227 -7.69 6.95 16.67
N ASN A 228 -7.30 6.31 15.57
CA ASN A 228 -7.21 4.84 15.48
C ASN A 228 -6.23 4.23 16.49
N TYR A 229 -5.16 4.93 16.83
CA TYR A 229 -4.10 4.43 17.72
C TYR A 229 -3.99 5.20 19.04
N ARG A 230 -4.98 6.06 19.38
CA ARG A 230 -5.03 6.84 20.63
C ARG A 230 -3.76 7.68 20.87
N LEU A 231 -3.32 8.40 19.83
CA LEU A 231 -2.13 9.26 19.85
C LEU A 231 -2.52 10.67 20.29
N GLU A 232 -2.52 10.92 21.59
CA GLU A 232 -3.04 12.16 22.20
C GLU A 232 -2.28 13.43 21.83
N GLU A 233 -0.94 13.38 21.72
CA GLU A 233 -0.13 14.53 21.32
C GLU A 233 -0.39 14.88 19.86
N LEU A 234 -0.48 13.87 18.99
CA LEU A 234 -0.79 14.06 17.58
C LEU A 234 -2.23 14.57 17.40
N LYS A 235 -3.21 13.98 18.10
CA LYS A 235 -4.62 14.39 18.07
C LYS A 235 -4.75 15.87 18.41
N LYS A 236 -4.13 16.29 19.51
CA LYS A 236 -4.12 17.69 19.95
C LYS A 236 -3.51 18.62 18.90
N LEU A 237 -2.35 18.26 18.34
CA LEU A 237 -1.69 19.04 17.30
C LEU A 237 -2.59 19.21 16.08
N CYS A 238 -3.19 18.11 15.60
CA CYS A 238 -4.06 18.14 14.43
C CYS A 238 -5.31 19.01 14.69
N LEU A 239 -5.93 18.88 15.86
CA LEU A 239 -7.09 19.69 16.23
C LEU A 239 -6.72 21.17 16.39
N ASP A 240 -5.53 21.49 16.91
CA ASP A 240 -5.05 22.86 17.00
C ASP A 240 -4.85 23.49 15.61
N GLU A 241 -4.48 22.73 14.58
CA GLU A 241 -4.31 23.24 13.21
C GLU A 241 -5.64 23.59 12.51
N ILE A 242 -6.75 22.96 12.88
CA ILE A 242 -8.08 23.22 12.30
C ILE A 242 -8.58 24.61 12.74
N LYS A 243 -8.70 25.62 11.88
CA LYS A 243 -9.11 26.98 12.29
C LYS A 243 -10.43 27.44 11.66
N SER A 244 -11.01 26.66 10.75
CA SER A 244 -12.21 27.03 10.01
C SER A 244 -13.15 25.85 9.76
N LYS A 245 -14.37 26.16 9.28
CA LYS A 245 -15.34 25.14 8.82
C LYS A 245 -14.83 24.41 7.57
N GLU A 246 -14.04 25.09 6.75
CA GLU A 246 -13.39 24.54 5.56
C GLU A 246 -12.33 23.49 5.94
N ASP A 247 -11.53 23.74 6.98
CA ASP A 247 -10.55 22.77 7.50
C ASP A 247 -11.26 21.52 8.05
N ILE A 248 -12.40 21.69 8.73
CA ILE A 248 -13.20 20.55 9.18
C ILE A 248 -13.67 19.70 7.98
N ARG A 249 -14.12 20.34 6.90
CA ARG A 249 -14.56 19.63 5.69
C ARG A 249 -13.42 18.90 5.00
N SER A 250 -12.17 19.36 5.12
CA SER A 250 -11.02 18.71 4.47
C SER A 250 -10.55 17.45 5.22
N VAL A 251 -10.74 17.40 6.54
CA VAL A 251 -10.32 16.24 7.36
C VAL A 251 -11.41 15.20 7.56
N ILE A 252 -12.69 15.56 7.45
CA ILE A 252 -13.78 14.59 7.58
C ILE A 252 -13.79 13.63 6.37
N PRO A 253 -13.79 12.30 6.57
CA PRO A 253 -13.93 11.35 5.47
C PRO A 253 -15.35 11.38 4.86
N GLU A 254 -15.50 10.85 3.65
CA GLU A 254 -16.82 10.77 2.98
C GLU A 254 -17.90 10.09 3.83
N ASP A 255 -17.49 9.07 4.60
CA ASP A 255 -18.32 8.44 5.63
C ASP A 255 -17.78 8.74 7.03
N PRO A 256 -18.33 9.73 7.75
CA PRO A 256 -17.88 10.10 9.10
C PRO A 256 -17.97 8.96 10.12
N ARG A 257 -18.76 7.91 9.86
CA ARG A 257 -18.90 6.76 10.77
C ARG A 257 -17.66 5.87 10.81
N LYS A 258 -16.75 6.02 9.84
CA LYS A 258 -15.46 5.31 9.81
C LYS A 258 -14.36 6.03 10.59
N MET A 259 -14.63 7.26 11.03
CA MET A 259 -13.70 8.03 11.86
C MET A 259 -13.85 7.59 13.32
N ASP A 260 -12.77 7.68 14.08
CA ASP A 260 -12.81 7.49 15.52
C ASP A 260 -13.87 8.42 16.17
N HIS A 261 -14.64 7.85 17.12
CA HIS A 261 -15.79 8.55 17.71
C HIS A 261 -15.37 9.71 18.60
N GLU A 262 -14.21 9.62 19.25
CA GLU A 262 -13.69 10.70 20.08
C GLU A 262 -13.25 11.86 19.20
N VAL A 263 -12.47 11.58 18.14
CA VAL A 263 -12.08 12.57 17.14
C VAL A 263 -13.30 13.25 16.50
N LEU A 264 -14.30 12.47 16.08
CA LEU A 264 -15.53 13.01 15.50
C LEU A 264 -16.27 13.93 16.48
N ALA A 265 -16.35 13.57 17.75
CA ALA A 265 -16.97 14.40 18.78
C ALA A 265 -16.20 15.71 18.99
N GLU A 266 -14.87 15.67 19.01
CA GLU A 266 -14.03 16.88 19.13
C GLU A 266 -14.20 17.80 17.92
N LEU A 267 -14.23 17.25 16.69
CA LEU A 267 -14.50 18.02 15.48
C LEU A 267 -15.89 18.67 15.50
N LEU A 268 -16.92 17.96 15.97
CA LEU A 268 -18.27 18.51 16.10
C LEU A 268 -18.30 19.68 17.10
N MET A 269 -17.67 19.52 18.26
CA MET A 269 -17.56 20.59 19.26
C MET A 269 -16.86 21.82 18.68
N LYS A 270 -15.83 21.61 17.87
CA LYS A 270 -15.11 22.67 17.17
C LYS A 270 -15.97 23.37 16.12
N ALA A 271 -16.73 22.60 15.34
CA ALA A 271 -17.65 23.12 14.32
C ALA A 271 -18.72 24.03 14.93
N ILE A 272 -19.28 23.66 16.10
CA ILE A 272 -20.27 24.46 16.82
C ILE A 272 -19.64 25.76 17.35
N GLY A 273 -18.35 25.75 17.69
CA GLY A 273 -17.62 26.93 18.16
C GLY A 273 -17.27 27.95 17.06
N PHE A 274 -17.35 27.57 15.79
CA PHE A 274 -17.11 28.49 14.68
C PHE A 274 -18.35 29.31 14.34
N ASN A 275 -18.30 30.61 14.65
CA ASN A 275 -19.30 31.60 14.20
C ASN A 275 -19.30 31.69 12.67
#